data_AF-A0A2V8VTJ6-F1
#
_entry.id   AF-A0A2V8VTJ6-F1
#
_cell.length_a   1.000
_cell.length_b   1.000
_cell.length_c   1.000
_cell.angle_alpha   90.00
_cell.angle_beta   90.00
_cell.angle_gamma   90.00
#
_symmetry.space_group_name_H-M   'P 1'
#
loop_
_entity.id
_entity.type
_entity.pdbx_description
1 polymer ?
#
loop_
_entity_poly.entity_id
_entity_poly.type
_entity_poly.pdbx_seq_one_letter_code
_entity_poly.pdbx_strand_id
1 'polypeptide(L)'
;TILSRFIGSLFAGLAVMAWTARASEAGRAREAIVLGLTILNGLSAVVAVLAALSGVFNALAWGQAGLYALFTVFFVIAGRASMSPRARAS
;
A
#
# COMPACT_ATOMS: atom_id res chain seq x y z
N THR A 1 -21.89 4.28 6.57
CA THR A 1 -22.40 5.26 5.58
C THR A 1 -21.99 4.81 4.18
N ILE A 2 -22.42 5.48 3.09
CA ILE A 2 -21.98 5.15 1.71
C ILE A 2 -20.45 5.30 1.54
N LEU A 3 -19.87 6.32 2.17
CA LEU A 3 -18.42 6.56 2.18
C LEU A 3 -17.64 5.35 2.72
N SER A 4 -18.07 4.76 3.84
CA SER A 4 -17.43 3.56 4.40
C SER A 4 -17.47 2.37 3.43
N ARG A 5 -18.58 2.22 2.68
CA ARG A 5 -18.71 1.15 1.67
C ARG A 5 -17.78 1.38 0.49
N PHE A 6 -17.70 2.61 0.01
CA PHE A 6 -16.81 2.98 -1.10
C PHE A 6 -15.34 2.77 -0.75
N ILE A 7 -14.92 3.20 0.44
CA ILE A 7 -13.58 2.98 0.97
C ILE A 7 -13.32 1.47 1.13
N GLY A 8 -14.26 0.74 1.72
CA GLY A 8 -14.15 -0.72 1.89
C GLY A 8 -14.00 -1.46 0.55
N SER A 9 -14.76 -1.10 -0.48
CA SER A 9 -14.65 -1.71 -1.81
C SER A 9 -13.31 -1.38 -2.49
N LEU A 10 -12.78 -0.17 -2.30
CA LEU A 10 -11.47 0.21 -2.81
C LEU A 10 -10.38 -0.67 -2.18
N PHE A 11 -10.40 -0.83 -0.86
CA PHE A 11 -9.43 -1.69 -0.17
C PHE A 11 -9.59 -3.17 -0.54
N ALA A 12 -10.82 -3.65 -0.71
CA ALA A 12 -11.05 -5.01 -1.18
C ALA A 12 -10.45 -5.24 -2.58
N GLY A 13 -10.64 -4.30 -3.51
CA GLY A 13 -10.04 -4.36 -4.85
C GLY A 13 -8.52 -4.35 -4.82
N LEU A 14 -7.91 -3.47 -4.02
CA LEU A 14 -6.45 -3.43 -3.81
C LEU A 14 -5.92 -4.74 -3.22
N ALA A 15 -6.63 -5.30 -2.23
CA ALA A 15 -6.26 -6.57 -1.61
C ALA A 15 -6.31 -7.72 -2.63
N VAL A 16 -7.35 -7.79 -3.46
CA VAL A 16 -7.44 -8.77 -4.54
C VAL A 16 -6.30 -8.60 -5.54
N MET A 17 -6.01 -7.38 -6.00
CA MET A 17 -4.89 -7.12 -6.91
C MET A 17 -3.55 -7.54 -6.32
N ALA A 18 -3.28 -7.19 -5.06
CA ALA A 18 -2.06 -7.61 -4.36
C ALA A 18 -2.00 -9.13 -4.21
N TRP A 19 -3.13 -9.77 -3.89
CA TRP A 19 -3.21 -11.22 -3.69
C TRP A 19 -3.00 -12.01 -4.98
N THR A 20 -3.52 -11.52 -6.11
CA THR A 20 -3.32 -12.18 -7.40
C THR A 20 -1.92 -11.93 -7.94
N ALA A 21 -1.39 -10.72 -7.79
CA ALA A 21 -0.03 -10.37 -8.21
C ALA A 21 1.08 -11.07 -7.41
N ARG A 22 0.80 -11.58 -6.19
CA ARG A 22 1.83 -12.25 -5.40
C ARG A 22 2.34 -13.55 -6.04
N ALA A 23 1.49 -14.21 -6.83
CA ALA A 23 1.78 -15.48 -7.51
C ALA A 23 2.24 -15.28 -8.96
N SER A 24 2.24 -14.05 -9.48
CA SER A 24 2.77 -13.78 -10.82
C SER A 24 4.30 -13.91 -10.82
N GLU A 25 4.84 -14.25 -12.00
CA GLU A 25 6.28 -14.28 -12.20
C GLU A 25 6.92 -12.93 -11.86
N ALA A 26 8.16 -12.99 -11.38
CA ALA A 26 8.94 -11.78 -11.17
C ALA A 26 9.15 -11.07 -12.52
N GLY A 27 8.73 -9.82 -12.61
CA GLY A 27 8.81 -9.02 -13.83
C GLY A 27 8.23 -7.63 -13.64
N ARG A 28 8.35 -6.79 -14.68
CA ARG A 28 8.01 -5.36 -14.63
C ARG A 28 6.59 -5.08 -14.13
N ALA A 29 5.62 -5.92 -14.47
CA ALA A 29 4.24 -5.76 -14.00
C ALA A 29 4.12 -5.93 -12.48
N ARG A 30 4.74 -6.97 -11.91
CA ARG A 30 4.75 -7.20 -10.46
C ARG A 30 5.50 -6.10 -9.72
N GLU A 31 6.62 -5.64 -10.27
CA GLU A 31 7.39 -4.52 -9.73
C GLU A 31 6.59 -3.21 -9.71
N ALA A 32 5.88 -2.90 -10.81
CA ALA A 32 5.02 -1.73 -10.91
C ALA A 32 3.86 -1.78 -9.90
N ILE A 33 3.26 -2.95 -9.70
CA ILE A 33 2.21 -3.15 -8.68
C ILE A 33 2.76 -2.90 -7.27
N VAL A 34 3.92 -3.49 -6.94
CA VAL A 34 4.56 -3.30 -5.63
C VAL A 34 4.93 -1.83 -5.39
N LEU A 35 5.48 -1.14 -6.39
CA LEU A 35 5.79 0.28 -6.30
C LEU A 35 4.52 1.12 -6.13
N GLY A 36 3.48 0.85 -6.93
CA GLY A 36 2.20 1.54 -6.81
C GLY A 36 1.57 1.39 -5.43
N LEU A 37 1.57 0.17 -4.87
CA LEU A 37 1.08 -0.09 -3.52
C LEU A 37 1.95 0.58 -2.45
N THR A 38 3.27 0.66 -2.65
CA THR A 38 4.18 1.40 -1.76
C THR A 38 3.80 2.88 -1.70
N ILE A 39 3.70 3.54 -2.86
CA ILE A 39 3.41 4.98 -2.93
C ILE A 39 2.01 5.29 -2.42
N LEU A 40 1.01 4.48 -2.81
CA LEU A 40 -0.36 4.65 -2.35
C LEU A 40 -0.46 4.61 -0.82
N ASN A 41 0.12 3.58 -0.19
CA ASN A 41 0.08 3.46 1.27
C ASN A 41 0.90 4.57 1.95
N GLY A 42 2.06 4.93 1.38
CA GLY A 42 2.92 5.98 1.96
C GLY A 42 2.23 7.33 1.99
N LEU A 43 1.63 7.74 0.87
CA LEU A 43 0.84 8.97 0.81
C LEU A 43 -0.40 8.90 1.72
N SER A 44 -1.08 7.75 1.76
CA SER A 44 -2.24 7.57 2.63
C SER A 44 -1.87 7.70 4.11
N ALA A 45 -0.70 7.21 4.52
CA ALA A 45 -0.18 7.37 5.89
C ALA A 45 0.03 8.85 6.22
N VAL A 46 0.67 9.61 5.32
CA VAL A 46 0.88 11.06 5.50
C VAL A 46 -0.45 11.79 5.64
N VAL A 47 -1.40 11.53 4.73
CA VAL A 47 -2.74 12.15 4.79
C VAL A 47 -3.47 11.79 6.08
N ALA A 48 -3.40 10.54 6.53
CA ALA A 48 -4.03 10.11 7.77
C ALA A 48 -3.43 10.81 9.00
N VAL A 49 -2.11 10.99 9.05
CA VAL A 49 -1.45 11.76 10.11
C VAL A 49 -1.89 13.22 10.08
N LEU A 50 -1.87 13.88 8.91
CA LEU A 50 -2.33 15.26 8.78
C LEU A 50 -3.78 15.44 9.23
N ALA A 51 -4.66 14.49 8.89
CA ALA A 51 -6.06 14.52 9.27
C ALA A 51 -6.30 14.25 10.77
N ALA A 52 -5.45 13.42 11.40
CA ALA A 52 -5.46 13.22 12.84
C ALA A 52 -4.98 14.49 13.58
N LEU A 53 -3.92 15.13 13.08
CA LEU A 53 -3.36 16.36 13.66
C LEU A 53 -4.29 17.58 13.48
N SER A 54 -5.05 17.63 12.40
CA SER A 54 -6.02 18.73 12.15
C SER A 54 -7.31 18.60 12.95
N GLY A 55 -7.51 17.50 13.68
CA GLY A 55 -8.74 17.23 14.44
C GLY A 55 -9.94 16.86 13.57
N VAL A 56 -9.76 16.68 12.26
CA VAL A 56 -10.82 16.25 11.33
C VAL A 56 -11.30 14.82 11.65
N PHE A 57 -10.39 13.97 12.14
CA PHE A 57 -10.73 12.62 12.59
C PHE A 57 -10.49 12.41 14.09
N ASN A 58 -11.23 11.45 14.65
CA ASN A 58 -11.05 11.00 16.03
C ASN A 58 -9.82 10.08 16.18
N ALA A 59 -9.58 9.59 17.40
CA ALA A 59 -8.43 8.74 17.73
C ALA A 59 -8.25 7.49 16.84
N LEU A 60 -9.32 7.00 16.19
CA LEU A 60 -9.23 5.86 15.26
C LEU A 60 -8.36 6.14 14.02
N ALA A 61 -8.16 7.42 13.67
CA ALA A 61 -7.27 7.79 12.55
C ALA A 61 -5.82 7.34 12.77
N TRP A 62 -5.37 7.22 14.03
CA TRP A 62 -4.04 6.69 14.33
C TRP A 62 -3.90 5.22 13.96
N GLY A 63 -4.96 4.43 14.14
CA GLY A 63 -4.98 3.04 13.68
C GLY A 63 -4.86 2.95 12.15
N GLN A 64 -5.56 3.83 11.44
CA GLN A 64 -5.49 3.92 9.98
C GLN A 64 -4.08 4.35 9.50
N ALA A 65 -3.52 5.39 10.12
CA ALA A 65 -2.18 5.88 9.81
C ALA A 65 -1.11 4.80 10.02
N GLY A 66 -1.19 4.09 11.16
CA GLY A 66 -0.30 2.97 11.47
C GLY A 66 -0.42 1.82 10.46
N LEU A 67 -1.64 1.47 10.05
CA LEU A 67 -1.87 0.42 9.06
C LEU A 67 -1.27 0.76 7.69
N TYR A 68 -1.47 2.00 7.21
CA TYR A 68 -0.87 2.46 5.96
C TYR A 68 0.65 2.50 6.04
N ALA A 69 1.22 2.97 7.15
CA ALA A 69 2.66 2.95 7.36
C ALA A 69 3.21 1.52 7.32
N LEU A 70 2.53 0.56 7.98
CA LEU A 70 2.90 -0.84 7.99
C LEU A 70 2.92 -1.44 6.58
N PHE A 71 1.84 -1.24 5.81
CA PHE A 71 1.79 -1.73 4.43
C PHE A 71 2.85 -1.08 3.55
N THR A 72 3.13 0.20 3.73
CA THR A 72 4.22 0.88 3.03
C THR A 72 5.55 0.18 3.27
N VAL A 73 5.89 -0.09 4.54
CA VAL A 73 7.14 -0.78 4.90
C VAL A 73 7.19 -2.17 4.28
N PHE A 74 6.10 -2.95 4.37
CA PHE A 74 6.05 -4.28 3.78
C PHE A 74 6.24 -4.28 2.26
N PHE A 75 5.63 -3.34 1.53
CA PHE A 75 5.81 -3.24 0.09
C PHE A 75 7.20 -2.69 -0.30
N VAL A 76 7.81 -1.80 0.50
CA VAL A 76 9.21 -1.40 0.31
C VAL A 76 10.13 -2.62 0.43
N ILE A 77 9.96 -3.44 1.48
CA ILE A 77 10.76 -4.65 1.69
C ILE A 77 10.56 -5.63 0.53
N ALA A 78 9.30 -5.85 0.12
CA ALA A 78 8.97 -6.72 -1.00
C ALA A 78 9.60 -6.25 -2.33
N GLY A 79 9.56 -4.93 -2.59
CA GLY A 79 10.15 -4.33 -3.80
C GLY A 79 11.67 -4.48 -3.83
N ARG A 80 12.34 -4.26 -2.69
CA ARG A 80 13.78 -4.44 -2.56
C ARG A 80 14.21 -5.90 -2.78
N ALA A 81 13.42 -6.86 -2.27
CA ALA A 81 13.70 -8.28 -2.47
C ALA A 81 13.60 -8.69 -3.94
N SER A 82 12.66 -8.12 -4.71
CA SER A 82 12.54 -8.37 -6.16
C SER A 82 13.66 -7.74 -7.00
N MET A 83 14.26 -6.65 -6.55
CA MET A 83 15.28 -5.89 -7.32
C MET A 83 16.74 -6.28 -7.00
N SER A 84 16.96 -7.32 -6.18
CA SER A 84 18.28 -7.88 -5.86
C SER A 84 19.01 -8.40 -7.14
N PRO A 85 20.36 -8.40 -7.23
CA PRO A 85 21.17 -8.31 -8.46
C PRO A 85 21.04 -9.34 -9.61
N ARG A 86 19.94 -10.07 -9.77
CA ARG A 86 19.64 -10.85 -10.99
C ARG A 86 19.21 -9.98 -12.18
N ALA A 87 18.93 -8.69 -11.99
CA ALA A 87 18.48 -7.78 -13.04
C ALA A 87 19.60 -7.27 -13.98
N ARG A 88 20.87 -7.69 -13.80
CA ARG A 88 22.01 -7.21 -14.62
C ARG A 88 22.49 -8.21 -15.68
N ALA A 89 21.74 -9.29 -15.92
CA ALA A 89 22.15 -10.40 -16.79
C ALA A 89 21.13 -10.79 -17.87
N SER A 90 20.25 -9.88 -18.30
CA SER A 90 19.38 -10.06 -19.47
C SER A 90 19.56 -8.94 -20.48
#